data_AF-L0N7B2-F1
#
_entry.id   AF-L0N7B2-F1
#
_cell.length_a   1.000
_cell.length_b   1.000
_cell.length_c   1.000
_cell.angle_alpha   90.00
_cell.angle_beta   90.00
_cell.angle_gamma   90.00
#
_symmetry.space_group_name_H-M   'P 1'
#
loop_
_entity.id
_entity.type
_entity.pdbx_description
1 polymer ?
#
loop_
_entity_poly.entity_id
_entity_poly.type
_entity_poly.pdbx_seq_one_letter_code
_entity_poly.pdbx_strand_id
1 'polypeptide(L)'
;MHRFPSMSSIRSAVRSRNSNRCSMSTKPHKSLRTIDEMPHKKSLPIIGTKFDLFSAGGGKNLHKYIDMRHKQLGPIFYERLTGKTKLVFISDPTHMKSLFLNLEGKYPAHILPEPWVLYEKLYGSKRGLFFMDGEDWLINRRIMNKHLLREDSDVWLRAPIRTAVFHFICNWKLRAQSGNFSPNLESEFYRFSTDVILAVLQGNSALLKPTPEYEMLLLLFSEAVKKIFSTTTKLYALPVELCQRWNLKVWRNFRQSVDDSISIAQKIVYEMLHTKDAGDGLVKRLRDENMSDELITRIVADFVIAAGDTTAYTSLWILFLLSKNTEILTEINDNDQYVKNVVKEAMRLYPVAPFLTRILPKQCVLGPYL
;
A
#
# COMPACT_ATOMS: atom_id res chain seq x y z
N MET A 1 3.83 -49.70 25.41
CA MET A 1 4.52 -50.74 24.61
C MET A 1 3.98 -50.69 23.19
N HIS A 2 4.56 -49.87 22.30
CA HIS A 2 4.29 -49.92 20.86
C HIS A 2 5.59 -49.54 20.13
N ARG A 3 6.14 -50.50 19.39
CA ARG A 3 7.42 -50.40 18.66
C ARG A 3 7.17 -49.79 17.28
N PHE A 4 8.02 -48.85 16.88
CA PHE A 4 8.15 -48.39 15.50
C PHE A 4 8.77 -49.49 14.61
N PRO A 5 8.40 -49.62 13.32
CA PRO A 5 9.09 -50.52 12.39
C PRO A 5 10.38 -49.91 11.84
N SER A 6 11.38 -50.75 11.61
CA SER A 6 12.74 -50.41 11.18
C SER A 6 12.86 -50.09 9.68
N MET A 7 13.82 -49.21 9.34
CA MET A 7 14.19 -48.70 7.99
C MET A 7 14.58 -49.73 6.91
N SER A 8 14.48 -51.04 7.15
CA SER A 8 14.84 -52.10 6.19
C SER A 8 13.70 -52.53 5.26
N SER A 9 12.45 -52.18 5.54
CA SER A 9 11.27 -52.59 4.75
C SER A 9 10.92 -51.64 3.59
N ILE A 10 11.64 -50.51 3.43
CA ILE A 10 11.34 -49.50 2.39
C ILE A 10 12.16 -49.73 1.10
N ARG A 11 13.20 -50.56 1.12
CA ARG A 11 14.13 -50.71 -0.02
C ARG A 11 13.78 -51.80 -1.05
N SER A 12 12.76 -52.62 -0.84
CA SER A 12 12.37 -53.67 -1.81
C SER A 12 11.22 -53.28 -2.75
N ALA A 13 10.56 -52.14 -2.54
CA ALA A 13 9.43 -51.69 -3.37
C ALA A 13 9.85 -50.89 -4.63
N VAL A 14 11.14 -50.66 -4.85
CA VAL A 14 11.66 -49.76 -5.91
C VAL A 14 12.17 -50.51 -7.16
N ARG A 15 12.09 -51.85 -7.22
CA ARG A 15 12.75 -52.61 -8.31
C ARG A 15 11.92 -53.58 -9.16
N SER A 16 10.61 -53.62 -9.06
CA SER A 16 9.82 -54.33 -10.09
C SER A 16 8.50 -53.63 -10.37
N ARG A 17 8.44 -52.99 -11.55
CA ARG A 17 7.28 -52.83 -12.44
C ARG A 17 7.64 -51.82 -13.53
N ASN A 18 8.63 -52.20 -14.32
CA ASN A 18 8.93 -51.60 -15.62
C ASN A 18 8.45 -52.57 -16.69
N SER A 19 7.16 -52.57 -16.98
CA SER A 19 6.57 -53.07 -18.24
C SER A 19 5.04 -52.93 -18.17
N ASN A 20 4.53 -51.75 -18.47
CA ASN A 20 3.20 -51.60 -19.05
C ASN A 20 3.23 -50.31 -19.87
N ARG A 21 3.34 -50.47 -21.19
CA ARG A 21 3.04 -49.43 -22.17
C ARG A 21 1.58 -49.04 -21.99
N CYS A 22 1.33 -48.05 -21.16
CA CYS A 22 0.08 -47.32 -21.18
C CYS A 22 0.23 -46.25 -22.27
N SER A 23 -0.52 -46.41 -23.36
CA SER A 23 -0.70 -45.36 -24.37
C SER A 23 -1.19 -44.11 -23.65
N MET A 24 -0.30 -43.15 -23.39
CA MET A 24 -0.70 -41.84 -22.95
C MET A 24 -1.45 -41.21 -24.11
N SER A 25 -2.77 -41.25 -24.02
CA SER A 25 -3.65 -40.31 -24.71
C SER A 25 -3.10 -38.92 -24.39
N THR A 26 -2.43 -38.34 -25.38
CA THR A 26 -2.03 -36.94 -25.39
C THR A 26 -3.32 -36.13 -25.30
N LYS A 27 -3.73 -35.76 -24.09
CA LYS A 27 -4.71 -34.68 -23.92
C LYS A 27 -4.15 -33.51 -24.74
N PRO A 28 -4.93 -32.94 -25.68
CA PRO A 28 -4.44 -31.83 -26.46
C PRO A 28 -4.00 -30.74 -25.49
N HIS A 29 -2.76 -30.26 -25.60
CA HIS A 29 -2.37 -29.00 -24.99
C HIS A 29 -3.45 -28.00 -25.40
N LYS A 30 -4.31 -27.58 -24.47
CA LYS A 30 -5.24 -26.48 -24.73
C LYS A 30 -4.36 -25.34 -25.22
N SER A 31 -4.52 -24.96 -26.48
CA SER A 31 -3.84 -23.80 -27.04
C SER A 31 -4.05 -22.65 -26.07
N LEU A 32 -2.95 -22.01 -25.67
CA LEU A 32 -3.04 -20.85 -24.79
C LEU A 32 -3.94 -19.81 -25.46
N ARG A 33 -4.92 -19.32 -24.71
CA ARG A 33 -5.83 -18.29 -25.20
C ARG A 33 -5.12 -16.95 -25.16
N THR A 34 -5.38 -16.11 -26.13
CA THR A 34 -4.87 -14.73 -26.11
C THR A 34 -5.62 -13.89 -25.07
N ILE A 35 -5.02 -12.79 -24.64
CA ILE A 35 -5.70 -11.80 -23.78
C ILE A 35 -7.04 -11.30 -24.37
N ASP A 36 -7.21 -11.26 -25.69
CA ASP A 36 -8.47 -10.84 -26.32
C ASP A 36 -9.62 -11.84 -26.11
N GLU A 37 -9.29 -13.11 -25.84
CA GLU A 37 -10.26 -14.16 -25.51
C GLU A 37 -10.61 -14.22 -24.01
N MET A 38 -9.92 -13.43 -23.17
CA MET A 38 -10.26 -13.32 -21.75
C MET A 38 -11.62 -12.61 -21.60
N PRO A 39 -12.47 -13.01 -20.62
CA PRO A 39 -13.75 -12.36 -20.37
C PRO A 39 -13.59 -10.85 -20.28
N HIS A 40 -14.45 -10.10 -20.96
CA HIS A 40 -14.45 -8.65 -20.95
C HIS A 40 -15.82 -8.12 -21.38
N LYS A 41 -16.15 -6.90 -20.92
CA LYS A 41 -17.30 -6.18 -21.48
C LYS A 41 -16.89 -5.55 -22.81
N LYS A 42 -17.77 -5.60 -23.81
CA LYS A 42 -17.60 -4.83 -25.05
C LYS A 42 -17.46 -3.35 -24.70
N SER A 43 -16.36 -2.75 -25.13
CA SER A 43 -16.02 -1.35 -24.84
C SER A 43 -16.07 -0.50 -26.12
N LEU A 44 -16.46 0.77 -26.01
CA LEU A 44 -16.38 1.69 -27.15
C LEU A 44 -14.91 1.91 -27.56
N PRO A 45 -14.60 2.06 -28.86
CA PRO A 45 -13.25 2.42 -29.30
C PRO A 45 -12.79 3.69 -28.58
N ILE A 46 -11.56 3.70 -28.05
CA ILE A 46 -10.88 4.83 -27.38
C ILE A 46 -11.43 5.20 -25.99
N ILE A 47 -12.75 5.26 -25.81
CA ILE A 47 -13.39 5.63 -24.53
C ILE A 47 -13.38 4.47 -23.53
N GLY A 48 -13.36 3.23 -24.03
CA GLY A 48 -13.30 2.08 -23.16
C GLY A 48 -14.60 1.91 -22.37
N THR A 49 -14.46 1.64 -21.07
CA THR A 49 -15.54 1.56 -20.08
C THR A 49 -15.62 2.80 -19.17
N LYS A 50 -14.99 3.94 -19.54
CA LYS A 50 -15.05 5.22 -18.77
C LYS A 50 -16.47 5.60 -18.35
N PHE A 51 -17.44 5.51 -19.25
CA PHE A 51 -18.83 5.86 -18.96
C PHE A 51 -19.51 4.91 -17.99
N ASP A 52 -19.20 3.61 -18.06
CA ASP A 52 -19.72 2.64 -17.09
C ASP A 52 -19.21 2.96 -15.69
N LEU A 53 -17.91 3.23 -15.56
CA LEU A 53 -17.30 3.59 -14.28
C LEU A 53 -17.87 4.92 -13.76
N PHE A 54 -18.03 5.92 -14.63
CA PHE A 54 -18.61 7.21 -14.26
C PHE A 54 -20.05 7.05 -13.75
N SER A 55 -20.90 6.32 -14.48
CA SER A 55 -22.28 6.02 -14.09
C SER A 55 -22.38 5.18 -12.81
N ALA A 56 -21.35 4.37 -12.50
CA ALA A 56 -21.24 3.64 -11.24
C ALA A 56 -20.77 4.52 -10.06
N GLY A 57 -20.54 5.82 -10.25
CA GLY A 57 -20.08 6.77 -9.22
C GLY A 57 -18.59 7.10 -9.26
N GLY A 58 -17.91 6.79 -10.37
CA GLY A 58 -16.53 7.16 -10.63
C GLY A 58 -15.50 6.50 -9.70
N GLY A 59 -14.35 7.14 -9.52
CA GLY A 59 -13.22 6.58 -8.75
C GLY A 59 -13.58 6.20 -7.31
N LYS A 60 -14.53 6.92 -6.68
CA LYS A 60 -15.01 6.62 -5.32
C LYS A 60 -15.64 5.23 -5.19
N ASN A 61 -16.28 4.74 -6.26
CA ASN A 61 -16.96 3.44 -6.30
C ASN A 61 -16.21 2.39 -7.12
N LEU A 62 -14.93 2.63 -7.46
CA LEU A 62 -14.14 1.71 -8.28
C LEU A 62 -14.12 0.29 -7.69
N HIS A 63 -13.99 0.15 -6.38
CA HIS A 63 -14.00 -1.15 -5.69
C HIS A 63 -15.33 -1.91 -5.89
N LYS A 64 -16.47 -1.24 -5.78
CA LYS A 64 -17.81 -1.84 -6.05
C LYS A 64 -17.98 -2.19 -7.52
N TYR A 65 -17.51 -1.32 -8.41
CA TYR A 65 -17.56 -1.54 -9.84
C TYR A 65 -16.78 -2.80 -10.23
N ILE A 66 -15.55 -2.97 -9.73
CA ILE A 66 -14.72 -4.14 -10.03
C ILE A 66 -15.25 -5.41 -9.35
N ASP A 67 -15.79 -5.34 -8.13
CA ASP A 67 -16.47 -6.47 -7.48
C ASP A 67 -17.67 -6.97 -8.31
N MET A 68 -18.53 -6.04 -8.77
CA MET A 68 -19.63 -6.36 -9.68
C MET A 68 -19.11 -7.04 -10.97
N ARG A 69 -17.97 -6.60 -11.51
CA ARG A 69 -17.38 -7.20 -12.71
C ARG A 69 -16.85 -8.60 -12.47
N HIS A 70 -16.22 -8.87 -11.34
CA HIS A 70 -15.84 -10.24 -10.97
C HIS A 70 -17.07 -11.15 -10.86
N LYS A 71 -18.18 -10.66 -10.32
CA LYS A 71 -19.44 -11.41 -10.27
C LYS A 71 -20.02 -11.72 -11.65
N GLN A 72 -19.80 -10.85 -12.64
CA GLN A 72 -20.31 -11.00 -14.01
C GLN A 72 -19.40 -11.84 -14.92
N LEU A 73 -18.08 -11.61 -14.84
CA LEU A 73 -17.10 -12.11 -15.81
C LEU A 73 -16.20 -13.21 -15.23
N GLY A 74 -16.28 -13.44 -13.92
CA GLY A 74 -15.51 -14.45 -13.22
C GLY A 74 -14.20 -13.93 -12.60
N PRO A 75 -13.33 -14.84 -12.14
CA PRO A 75 -12.17 -14.50 -11.32
C PRO A 75 -11.00 -13.86 -12.08
N ILE A 76 -11.06 -13.85 -13.41
CA ILE A 76 -10.09 -13.20 -14.29
C ILE A 76 -10.83 -12.59 -15.48
N PHE A 77 -10.65 -11.28 -15.66
CA PHE A 77 -11.23 -10.54 -16.79
C PHE A 77 -10.31 -9.37 -17.14
N TYR A 78 -10.49 -8.77 -18.32
CA TYR A 78 -9.84 -7.50 -18.63
C TYR A 78 -10.86 -6.39 -18.88
N GLU A 79 -10.45 -5.16 -18.61
CA GLU A 79 -11.15 -3.96 -19.00
C GLU A 79 -10.22 -2.94 -19.64
N ARG A 80 -10.79 -2.15 -20.55
CA ARG A 80 -10.14 -0.93 -21.06
C ARG A 80 -10.80 0.24 -20.36
N LEU A 81 -10.30 0.62 -19.18
CA LEU A 81 -10.85 1.79 -18.46
C LEU A 81 -10.56 3.09 -19.22
N THR A 82 -9.37 3.19 -19.83
CA THR A 82 -8.88 4.36 -20.56
C THR A 82 -8.04 3.94 -21.77
N GLY A 83 -8.19 4.64 -22.90
CA GLY A 83 -7.29 4.52 -24.04
C GLY A 83 -7.20 3.10 -24.62
N LYS A 84 -5.96 2.66 -24.92
CA LYS A 84 -5.69 1.35 -25.54
C LYS A 84 -5.21 0.29 -24.54
N THR A 85 -4.97 0.66 -23.29
CA THR A 85 -4.39 -0.23 -22.28
C THR A 85 -5.46 -1.22 -21.78
N LYS A 86 -5.15 -2.51 -21.86
CA LYS A 86 -5.96 -3.58 -21.25
C LYS A 86 -5.49 -3.77 -19.81
N LEU A 87 -6.37 -3.54 -18.85
CA LEU A 87 -6.14 -3.81 -17.45
C LEU A 87 -6.73 -5.17 -17.10
N VAL A 88 -5.89 -6.10 -16.67
CA VAL A 88 -6.32 -7.44 -16.23
C VAL A 88 -6.61 -7.40 -14.74
N PHE A 89 -7.83 -7.76 -14.36
CA PHE A 89 -8.27 -7.88 -12.98
C PHE A 89 -8.33 -9.35 -12.57
N ILE A 90 -7.77 -9.67 -11.41
CA ILE A 90 -7.76 -11.01 -10.83
C ILE A 90 -8.28 -10.99 -9.40
N SER A 91 -9.12 -11.97 -9.05
CA SER A 91 -9.62 -12.16 -7.69
C SER A 91 -9.30 -13.55 -7.11
N ASP A 92 -8.74 -14.46 -7.92
CA ASP A 92 -8.35 -15.80 -7.47
C ASP A 92 -6.95 -15.79 -6.78
N PRO A 93 -6.82 -16.35 -5.56
CA PRO A 93 -5.54 -16.40 -4.84
C PRO A 93 -4.42 -17.15 -5.56
N THR A 94 -4.74 -18.15 -6.40
CA THR A 94 -3.75 -18.91 -7.16
C THR A 94 -3.15 -18.04 -8.27
N HIS A 95 -3.98 -17.26 -8.97
CA HIS A 95 -3.51 -16.27 -9.93
C HIS A 95 -2.67 -15.18 -9.26
N MET A 96 -3.09 -14.67 -8.10
CA MET A 96 -2.31 -13.68 -7.34
C MET A 96 -0.95 -14.24 -6.93
N LYS A 97 -0.91 -15.47 -6.40
CA LYS A 97 0.34 -16.14 -6.04
C LYS A 97 1.26 -16.29 -7.26
N SER A 98 0.72 -16.71 -8.40
CA SER A 98 1.50 -16.83 -9.64
C SER A 98 2.06 -15.47 -10.07
N LEU A 99 1.24 -14.42 -10.05
CA LEU A 99 1.65 -13.05 -10.37
C LEU A 99 2.85 -12.60 -9.53
N PHE A 100 2.71 -12.65 -8.20
CA PHE A 100 3.72 -12.11 -7.29
C PHE A 100 4.98 -12.98 -7.19
N LEU A 101 4.87 -14.31 -7.31
CA LEU A 101 6.05 -15.17 -7.17
C LEU A 101 6.81 -15.39 -8.48
N ASN A 102 6.11 -15.38 -9.62
CA ASN A 102 6.69 -15.86 -10.89
C ASN A 102 6.74 -14.80 -11.99
N LEU A 103 5.85 -13.80 -11.97
CA LEU A 103 5.63 -12.94 -13.15
C LEU A 103 6.10 -11.50 -13.00
N GLU A 104 6.14 -10.94 -11.78
CA GLU A 104 6.48 -9.52 -11.57
C GLU A 104 7.96 -9.16 -11.86
N GLY A 105 8.84 -10.16 -11.90
CA GLY A 105 10.26 -9.99 -12.24
C GLY A 105 11.12 -9.41 -11.12
N LYS A 106 12.38 -9.08 -11.44
CA LYS A 106 13.38 -8.56 -10.48
C LYS A 106 13.06 -7.14 -9.98
N TYR A 107 12.44 -6.33 -10.84
CA TYR A 107 12.09 -4.94 -10.56
C TYR A 107 10.56 -4.78 -10.75
N PRO A 108 9.75 -5.11 -9.74
CA PRO A 108 8.30 -5.01 -9.85
C PRO A 108 7.87 -3.58 -10.15
N ALA A 109 7.25 -3.38 -11.32
CA ALA A 109 6.65 -2.11 -11.71
C ALA A 109 5.15 -2.13 -11.41
N HIS A 110 4.56 -0.97 -11.11
CA HIS A 110 3.15 -0.85 -10.78
C HIS A 110 2.54 0.39 -11.45
N ILE A 111 1.20 0.47 -11.40
CA ILE A 111 0.49 1.58 -12.03
C ILE A 111 0.51 2.78 -11.10
N LEU A 112 1.17 3.85 -11.53
CA LEU A 112 1.08 5.16 -10.89
C LEU A 112 -0.17 5.92 -11.36
N PRO A 113 -0.80 6.73 -10.51
CA PRO A 113 -1.95 7.50 -10.96
C PRO A 113 -1.52 8.61 -11.93
N GLU A 114 -2.19 8.69 -13.08
CA GLU A 114 -1.88 9.60 -14.20
C GLU A 114 -1.62 11.07 -13.80
N PRO A 115 -2.38 11.69 -12.88
CA PRO A 115 -2.10 13.06 -12.42
C PRO A 115 -0.70 13.25 -11.84
N TRP A 116 -0.20 12.26 -11.10
CA TRP A 116 1.12 12.32 -10.48
C TRP A 116 2.23 12.16 -11.50
N VAL A 117 2.07 11.24 -12.44
CA VAL A 117 3.01 11.05 -13.56
C VAL A 117 3.10 12.32 -14.39
N LEU A 118 1.96 12.95 -14.71
CA LEU A 118 1.94 14.21 -15.44
C LEU A 118 2.59 15.35 -14.64
N TYR A 119 2.31 15.44 -13.34
CA TYR A 119 2.92 16.43 -12.46
C TYR A 119 4.45 16.29 -12.43
N GLU A 120 4.97 15.08 -12.22
CA GLU A 120 6.41 14.82 -12.21
C GLU A 120 7.07 15.18 -13.54
N LYS A 121 6.43 14.81 -14.67
CA LYS A 121 6.91 15.17 -16.02
C LYS A 121 6.99 16.69 -16.24
N LEU A 122 6.05 17.45 -15.71
CA LEU A 122 5.97 18.90 -15.92
C LEU A 122 6.88 19.70 -14.97
N TYR A 123 7.09 19.21 -13.75
CA TYR A 123 7.74 19.99 -12.69
C TYR A 123 9.05 19.36 -12.17
N GLY A 124 9.46 18.19 -12.68
CA GLY A 124 10.76 17.58 -12.36
C GLY A 124 10.90 17.09 -10.92
N SER A 125 9.80 16.87 -10.21
CA SER A 125 9.80 16.46 -8.81
C SER A 125 10.19 14.97 -8.71
N LYS A 126 11.48 14.68 -8.49
CA LYS A 126 11.93 13.31 -8.20
C LYS A 126 11.38 12.86 -6.85
N ARG A 127 10.68 11.73 -6.85
CA ARG A 127 9.95 11.21 -5.69
C ARG A 127 10.64 10.01 -5.04
N GLY A 128 10.07 9.55 -3.93
CA GLY A 128 10.56 8.45 -3.11
C GLY A 128 10.30 7.07 -3.71
N LEU A 129 10.48 6.02 -2.91
CA LEU A 129 10.46 4.61 -3.35
C LEU A 129 9.23 4.21 -4.19
N PHE A 130 8.07 4.80 -3.94
CA PHE A 130 6.84 4.47 -4.68
C PHE A 130 6.92 4.90 -6.16
N PHE A 131 7.75 5.88 -6.51
CA PHE A 131 7.89 6.42 -7.86
C PHE A 131 9.20 6.00 -8.54
N MET A 132 10.04 5.23 -7.86
CA MET A 132 11.28 4.71 -8.43
C MET A 132 11.01 3.42 -9.18
N ASP A 133 11.77 3.17 -10.25
CA ASP A 133 11.74 1.94 -11.03
C ASP A 133 13.15 1.32 -11.15
N GLY A 134 13.21 0.07 -11.63
CA GLY A 134 14.45 -0.58 -12.04
C GLY A 134 15.48 -0.77 -10.91
N GLU A 135 16.76 -0.62 -11.25
CA GLU A 135 17.87 -0.79 -10.32
C GLU A 135 17.88 0.30 -9.23
N ASP A 136 17.52 1.53 -9.59
CA ASP A 136 17.41 2.65 -8.65
C ASP A 136 16.40 2.33 -7.53
N TRP A 137 15.24 1.79 -7.88
CA TRP A 137 14.29 1.29 -6.89
C TRP A 137 14.88 0.18 -6.03
N LEU A 138 15.52 -0.83 -6.65
CA LEU A 138 16.01 -2.01 -5.94
C LEU A 138 17.08 -1.66 -4.89
N ILE A 139 18.03 -0.79 -5.24
CA ILE A 139 19.10 -0.34 -4.35
C ILE A 139 18.49 0.33 -3.12
N ASN A 140 17.64 1.34 -3.33
CA ASN A 140 17.03 2.10 -2.25
C ASN A 140 16.06 1.23 -1.42
N ARG A 141 15.32 0.33 -2.08
CA ARG A 141 14.39 -0.58 -1.41
C ARG A 141 15.12 -1.55 -0.50
N ARG A 142 16.29 -2.06 -0.89
CA ARG A 142 17.11 -2.95 -0.06
C ARG A 142 17.59 -2.25 1.21
N ILE A 143 18.04 -1.01 1.10
CA ILE A 143 18.47 -0.21 2.25
C ILE A 143 17.29 0.00 3.21
N MET A 144 16.14 0.47 2.70
CA MET A 144 14.95 0.67 3.52
C MET A 144 14.45 -0.61 4.19
N ASN A 145 14.45 -1.74 3.46
CA ASN A 145 14.05 -3.03 4.01
C ASN A 145 14.96 -3.46 5.18
N LYS A 146 16.26 -3.12 5.16
CA LYS A 146 17.20 -3.45 6.24
C LYS A 146 16.71 -2.92 7.59
N HIS A 147 16.14 -1.72 7.61
CA HIS A 147 15.72 -1.09 8.85
C HIS A 147 14.25 -1.31 9.19
N LEU A 148 13.38 -1.55 8.20
CA LEU A 148 11.92 -1.58 8.41
C LEU A 148 11.31 -2.98 8.34
N LEU A 149 11.85 -3.89 7.54
CA LEU A 149 11.17 -5.16 7.19
C LEU A 149 11.97 -6.43 7.50
N ARG A 150 13.17 -6.32 8.10
CA ARG A 150 13.90 -7.49 8.61
C ARG A 150 13.26 -7.99 9.91
N GLU A 151 13.53 -9.24 10.26
CA GLU A 151 12.96 -9.89 11.45
C GLU A 151 13.29 -9.16 12.77
N ASP A 152 14.41 -8.43 12.82
CA ASP A 152 14.90 -7.67 13.97
C ASP A 152 14.54 -6.17 13.94
N SER A 153 13.76 -5.71 12.94
CA SER A 153 13.40 -4.29 12.83
C SER A 153 12.56 -3.81 14.03
N ASP A 154 11.79 -4.71 14.65
CA ASP A 154 10.93 -4.38 15.79
C ASP A 154 11.72 -3.91 17.01
N VAL A 155 12.97 -4.35 17.17
CA VAL A 155 13.83 -4.02 18.32
C VAL A 155 13.97 -2.51 18.50
N TRP A 156 14.24 -1.77 17.42
CA TRP A 156 14.41 -0.32 17.48
C TRP A 156 13.13 0.45 17.18
N LEU A 157 12.19 -0.12 16.40
CA LEU A 157 10.89 0.51 16.11
C LEU A 157 9.98 0.56 17.34
N ARG A 158 10.08 -0.43 18.24
CA ARG A 158 9.17 -0.59 19.37
C ARG A 158 9.16 0.60 20.32
N ALA A 159 10.32 1.14 20.67
CA ALA A 159 10.42 2.25 21.62
C ALA A 159 9.69 3.52 21.13
N PRO A 160 10.03 4.11 19.96
CA PRO A 160 9.36 5.31 19.48
C PRO A 160 7.84 5.10 19.25
N ILE A 161 7.44 3.94 18.73
CA ILE A 161 6.01 3.62 18.52
C ILE A 161 5.27 3.56 19.87
N ARG A 162 5.82 2.85 20.87
CA ARG A 162 5.18 2.74 22.19
C ARG A 162 5.06 4.08 22.88
N THR A 163 6.06 4.95 22.76
CA THR A 163 6.01 6.30 23.33
C THR A 163 4.89 7.13 22.71
N ALA A 164 4.79 7.15 21.37
CA ALA A 164 3.72 7.85 20.67
C ALA A 164 2.31 7.31 21.05
N VAL A 165 2.15 5.98 21.08
CA VAL A 165 0.92 5.31 21.52
C VAL A 165 0.57 5.67 22.97
N PHE A 166 1.55 5.65 23.88
CA PHE A 166 1.35 5.96 25.28
C PHE A 166 0.86 7.40 25.47
N HIS A 167 1.51 8.39 24.85
CA HIS A 167 1.08 9.79 24.92
C HIS A 167 -0.33 9.98 24.37
N PHE A 168 -0.64 9.36 23.23
CA PHE A 168 -1.97 9.42 22.64
C PHE A 168 -3.06 8.88 23.59
N ILE A 169 -2.84 7.68 24.16
CA ILE A 169 -3.78 7.05 25.10
C ILE A 169 -3.92 7.86 26.40
N CYS A 170 -2.82 8.38 26.95
CA CYS A 170 -2.85 9.21 28.15
C CYS A 170 -3.69 10.49 27.93
N ASN A 171 -3.46 11.19 26.81
CA ASN A 171 -4.23 12.37 26.44
C ASN A 171 -5.72 12.05 26.24
N TRP A 172 -6.03 10.89 25.66
CA TRP A 172 -7.41 10.40 25.54
C TRP A 172 -8.06 10.14 26.91
N LYS A 173 -7.37 9.43 27.81
CA LYS A 173 -7.87 9.14 29.15
C LYS A 173 -8.13 10.42 29.95
N LEU A 174 -7.22 11.39 29.90
CA LEU A 174 -7.36 12.69 30.57
C LEU A 174 -8.58 13.47 30.05
N ARG A 175 -8.80 13.49 28.72
CA ARG A 175 -9.98 14.14 28.14
C ARG A 175 -11.29 13.42 28.46
N ALA A 176 -11.28 12.09 28.47
CA ALA A 176 -12.44 11.29 28.85
C ALA A 176 -12.85 11.53 30.32
N GLN A 177 -11.89 11.72 31.23
CA GLN A 177 -12.16 12.05 32.63
C GLN A 177 -12.89 13.39 32.82
N SER A 178 -12.67 14.35 31.91
CA SER A 178 -13.40 15.63 31.90
C SER A 178 -14.68 15.60 31.06
N GLY A 179 -15.12 14.42 30.60
CA GLY A 179 -16.30 14.25 29.75
C GLY A 179 -16.12 14.79 28.32
N ASN A 180 -14.88 15.12 27.94
CA ASN A 180 -14.56 15.64 26.62
C ASN A 180 -14.19 14.50 25.67
N PHE A 181 -15.13 14.12 24.82
CA PHE A 181 -14.93 13.11 23.78
C PHE A 181 -14.67 13.78 22.43
N SER A 182 -13.76 13.22 21.64
CA SER A 182 -13.45 13.80 20.34
C SER A 182 -14.61 13.62 19.36
N PRO A 183 -15.13 14.70 18.76
CA PRO A 183 -16.18 14.60 17.75
C PRO A 183 -15.64 14.12 16.39
N ASN A 184 -14.31 14.15 16.17
CA ASN A 184 -13.70 13.85 14.87
C ASN A 184 -12.55 12.85 15.01
N LEU A 185 -12.89 11.57 15.17
CA LEU A 185 -11.93 10.48 15.28
C LEU A 185 -11.03 10.36 14.04
N GLU A 186 -11.51 10.70 12.83
CA GLU A 186 -10.69 10.68 11.63
C GLU A 186 -9.46 11.58 11.76
N SER A 187 -9.70 12.84 12.15
CA SER A 187 -8.62 13.81 12.32
C SER A 187 -7.64 13.40 13.42
N GLU A 188 -8.14 12.80 14.51
CA GLU A 188 -7.28 12.36 15.60
C GLU A 188 -6.41 11.16 15.24
N PHE A 189 -6.98 10.15 14.58
CA PHE A 189 -6.20 9.00 14.11
C PHE A 189 -5.22 9.38 13.02
N TYR A 190 -5.56 10.35 12.18
CA TYR A 190 -4.64 10.91 11.21
C TYR A 190 -3.42 11.54 11.91
N ARG A 191 -3.67 12.43 12.89
CA ARG A 191 -2.60 13.05 13.68
C ARG A 191 -1.77 12.01 14.41
N PHE A 192 -2.42 11.06 15.08
CA PHE A 192 -1.74 9.96 15.76
C PHE A 192 -0.85 9.14 14.83
N SER A 193 -1.34 8.77 13.64
CA SER A 193 -0.55 8.07 12.62
C SER A 193 0.69 8.88 12.19
N THR A 194 0.49 10.20 12.03
CA THR A 194 1.56 11.15 11.71
C THR A 194 2.59 11.22 12.85
N ASP A 195 2.16 11.34 14.11
CA ASP A 195 3.04 11.37 15.28
C ASP A 195 3.87 10.08 15.40
N VAL A 196 3.25 8.93 15.14
CA VAL A 196 3.94 7.62 15.15
C VAL A 196 5.04 7.57 14.08
N ILE A 197 4.74 7.97 12.83
CA ILE A 197 5.78 7.92 11.79
C ILE A 197 6.90 8.91 12.08
N LEU A 198 6.60 10.10 12.58
CA LEU A 198 7.62 11.10 12.94
C LEU A 198 8.51 10.63 14.09
N ALA A 199 7.91 9.99 15.11
CA ALA A 199 8.67 9.36 16.20
C ALA A 199 9.61 8.26 15.68
N VAL A 200 9.18 7.47 14.69
CA VAL A 200 10.04 6.47 14.03
C VAL A 200 11.18 7.13 13.25
N LEU A 201 10.92 8.25 12.58
CA LEU A 201 11.94 8.98 11.81
C LEU A 201 13.03 9.59 12.71
N GLN A 202 12.64 10.13 13.86
CA GLN A 202 13.54 10.79 14.83
C GLN A 202 14.21 9.80 15.78
N GLY A 203 13.50 8.75 16.18
CA GLY A 203 13.93 7.80 17.21
C GLY A 203 13.52 8.24 18.61
N ASN A 204 13.91 7.45 19.60
CA ASN A 204 13.49 7.65 20.99
C ASN A 204 14.32 8.72 21.71
N SER A 205 15.56 8.95 21.24
CA SER A 205 16.51 9.91 21.84
C SER A 205 16.23 11.38 21.47
N ALA A 206 15.49 11.61 20.39
CA ALA A 206 15.21 12.94 19.84
C ALA A 206 13.71 13.25 19.83
N LEU A 207 12.99 12.91 20.91
CA LEU A 207 11.61 13.36 21.08
C LEU A 207 11.63 14.88 21.10
N LEU A 208 11.29 15.50 19.97
CA LEU A 208 11.03 16.93 19.91
C LEU A 208 10.03 17.21 21.02
N LYS A 209 10.43 18.05 21.99
CA LYS A 209 9.43 18.71 22.81
C LYS A 209 8.59 19.50 21.80
N PRO A 210 7.29 19.22 21.66
CA PRO A 210 6.49 19.87 20.63
C PRO A 210 6.55 21.37 20.87
N THR A 211 7.22 22.09 19.98
CA THR A 211 7.14 23.55 19.96
C THR A 211 5.81 23.91 19.28
N PRO A 212 5.21 25.07 19.60
CA PRO A 212 3.99 25.52 18.92
C PRO A 212 4.12 25.53 17.39
N GLU A 213 5.31 25.85 16.87
CA GLU A 213 5.59 25.87 15.43
C GLU A 213 5.57 24.47 14.82
N TYR A 214 6.13 23.48 15.52
CA TYR A 214 6.13 22.09 15.07
C TYR A 214 4.71 21.52 15.04
N GLU A 215 3.93 21.75 16.10
CA GLU A 215 2.51 21.34 16.16
C GLU A 215 1.69 21.95 15.03
N MET A 216 1.89 23.24 14.75
CA MET A 216 1.23 23.93 13.64
C MET A 216 1.68 23.37 12.28
N LEU A 217 2.94 23.02 12.11
CA LEU A 217 3.44 22.35 10.90
C LEU A 217 2.80 20.97 10.69
N LEU A 218 2.60 20.19 11.76
CA LEU A 218 1.93 18.89 11.70
C LEU A 218 0.45 18.99 11.35
N LEU A 219 -0.24 20.00 11.88
CA LEU A 219 -1.62 20.29 11.51
C LEU A 219 -1.75 20.64 10.02
N LEU A 220 -0.89 21.54 9.52
CA LEU A 220 -0.84 21.90 8.11
C LEU A 220 -0.52 20.69 7.23
N PHE A 221 0.43 19.85 7.67
CA PHE A 221 0.79 18.63 6.97
C PHE A 221 -0.40 17.67 6.86
N SER A 222 -1.13 17.45 7.95
CA SER A 222 -2.29 16.56 7.97
C SER A 222 -3.38 17.01 6.99
N GLU A 223 -3.68 18.30 6.96
CA GLU A 223 -4.67 18.85 6.04
C GLU A 223 -4.20 18.73 4.57
N ALA A 224 -2.92 19.05 4.30
CA ALA A 224 -2.34 18.99 2.96
C ALA A 224 -2.40 17.56 2.38
N VAL A 225 -2.02 16.56 3.16
CA VAL A 225 -2.02 15.16 2.68
C VAL A 225 -3.44 14.63 2.50
N LYS A 226 -4.40 14.91 3.40
CA LYS A 226 -5.80 14.51 3.17
C LYS A 226 -6.34 15.10 1.85
N LYS A 227 -5.93 16.33 1.54
CA LYS A 227 -6.31 17.04 0.30
C LYS A 227 -5.69 16.41 -0.94
N ILE A 228 -4.47 15.87 -0.86
CA ILE A 228 -3.76 15.27 -2.01
C ILE A 228 -4.49 14.04 -2.55
N PHE A 229 -4.98 13.15 -1.69
CA PHE A 229 -5.70 11.94 -2.10
C PHE A 229 -7.11 12.27 -2.60
N SER A 230 -7.79 13.23 -1.95
CA SER A 230 -9.10 13.71 -2.38
C SER A 230 -9.06 14.37 -3.77
N THR A 231 -8.05 15.20 -4.03
CA THR A 231 -7.88 15.86 -5.34
C THR A 231 -7.41 14.88 -6.42
N THR A 232 -6.55 13.92 -6.08
CA THR A 232 -6.17 12.80 -6.96
C THR A 232 -7.40 12.02 -7.43
N THR A 233 -8.27 11.61 -6.49
CA THR A 233 -9.47 10.82 -6.79
C THR A 233 -10.44 11.53 -7.72
N LYS A 234 -10.55 12.87 -7.61
CA LYS A 234 -11.40 13.69 -8.50
C LYS A 234 -10.91 13.69 -9.95
N LEU A 235 -9.64 13.37 -10.20
CA LEU A 235 -9.06 13.33 -11.55
C LEU A 235 -9.16 11.95 -12.23
N TYR A 236 -9.40 10.85 -11.51
CA TYR A 236 -9.37 9.48 -12.08
C TYR A 236 -10.32 9.24 -13.27
N ALA A 237 -11.47 9.91 -13.30
CA ALA A 237 -12.42 9.77 -14.41
C ALA A 237 -12.19 10.81 -15.52
N LEU A 238 -11.37 11.83 -15.29
CA LEU A 238 -11.22 12.99 -16.18
C LEU A 238 -10.05 12.79 -17.16
N PRO A 239 -10.06 13.46 -18.33
CA PRO A 239 -8.90 13.53 -19.21
C PRO A 239 -7.88 14.49 -18.60
N VAL A 240 -6.91 13.94 -17.85
CA VAL A 240 -5.98 14.71 -17.00
C VAL A 240 -5.16 15.70 -17.84
N GLU A 241 -4.66 15.30 -19.00
CA GLU A 241 -3.91 16.18 -19.91
C GLU A 241 -4.73 17.39 -20.39
N LEU A 242 -6.03 17.21 -20.67
CA LEU A 242 -6.91 18.33 -21.05
C LEU A 242 -7.19 19.24 -19.86
N CYS A 243 -7.43 18.65 -18.68
CA CYS A 243 -7.59 19.41 -17.44
C CYS A 243 -6.36 20.26 -17.12
N GLN A 244 -5.16 19.73 -17.37
CA GLN A 244 -3.91 20.46 -17.22
C GLN A 244 -3.72 21.52 -18.30
N ARG A 245 -3.92 21.19 -19.59
CA ARG A 245 -3.74 22.11 -20.72
C ARG A 245 -4.62 23.35 -20.64
N TRP A 246 -5.88 23.18 -20.21
CA TRP A 246 -6.80 24.28 -19.98
C TRP A 246 -6.73 24.85 -18.56
N ASN A 247 -5.77 24.39 -17.76
CA ASN A 247 -5.53 24.83 -16.40
C ASN A 247 -6.80 24.83 -15.53
N LEU A 248 -7.65 23.81 -15.66
CA LEU A 248 -8.94 23.75 -14.99
C LEU A 248 -8.78 23.74 -13.46
N LYS A 249 -9.81 24.20 -12.74
CA LYS A 249 -9.80 24.27 -11.26
C LYS A 249 -9.43 22.92 -10.60
N VAL A 250 -9.88 21.81 -11.18
CA VAL A 250 -9.57 20.46 -10.66
C VAL A 250 -8.08 20.14 -10.74
N TRP A 251 -7.39 20.55 -11.81
CA TRP A 251 -5.94 20.40 -11.96
C TRP A 251 -5.19 21.34 -11.01
N ARG A 252 -5.57 22.63 -10.95
CA ARG A 252 -4.94 23.60 -10.04
C ARG A 252 -5.01 23.16 -8.58
N ASN A 253 -6.17 22.65 -8.15
CA ASN A 253 -6.35 22.15 -6.79
C ASN A 253 -5.46 20.94 -6.50
N PHE A 254 -5.36 20.00 -7.45
CA PHE A 254 -4.46 18.86 -7.33
C PHE A 254 -3.00 19.32 -7.24
N ARG A 255 -2.54 20.13 -8.20
CA ARG A 255 -1.18 20.67 -8.24
C ARG A 255 -0.82 21.34 -6.90
N GLN A 256 -1.64 22.28 -6.43
CA GLN A 256 -1.40 22.99 -5.18
C GLN A 256 -1.29 22.01 -4.00
N SER A 257 -2.16 20.98 -3.95
CA SER A 257 -2.11 19.99 -2.87
C SER A 257 -0.83 19.16 -2.90
N VAL A 258 -0.29 18.87 -4.09
CA VAL A 258 1.01 18.21 -4.26
C VAL A 258 2.15 19.12 -3.81
N ASP A 259 2.16 20.38 -4.26
CA ASP A 259 3.15 21.38 -3.86
C ASP A 259 3.18 21.55 -2.32
N ASP A 260 2.01 21.75 -1.70
CA ASP A 260 1.86 21.92 -0.25
C ASP A 260 2.37 20.68 0.51
N SER A 261 1.93 19.48 0.12
CA SER A 261 2.29 18.26 0.85
C SER A 261 3.77 17.92 0.75
N ILE A 262 4.35 18.04 -0.45
CA ILE A 262 5.78 17.76 -0.66
C ILE A 262 6.62 18.79 0.08
N SER A 263 6.33 20.09 -0.05
CA SER A 263 7.13 21.14 0.58
C SER A 263 7.11 21.05 2.11
N ILE A 264 5.94 20.79 2.71
CA ILE A 264 5.82 20.60 4.16
C ILE A 264 6.59 19.35 4.61
N ALA A 265 6.42 18.21 3.91
CA ALA A 265 7.12 16.97 4.24
C ALA A 265 8.64 17.14 4.14
N GLN A 266 9.13 17.78 3.07
CA GLN A 266 10.56 18.06 2.89
C GLN A 266 11.10 18.98 3.99
N LYS A 267 10.32 20.00 4.39
CA LYS A 267 10.70 20.88 5.52
C LYS A 267 10.83 20.09 6.81
N ILE A 268 9.86 19.22 7.13
CA ILE A 268 9.92 18.35 8.32
C ILE A 268 11.21 17.50 8.31
N VAL A 269 11.55 16.88 7.18
CA VAL A 269 12.75 16.04 7.07
C VAL A 269 14.03 16.87 7.14
N TYR A 270 14.03 18.05 6.53
CA TYR A 270 15.15 18.98 6.59
C TYR A 270 15.48 19.38 8.03
N GLU A 271 14.47 19.74 8.83
CA GLU A 271 14.65 20.07 10.25
C GLU A 271 15.22 18.87 11.03
N MET A 272 14.74 17.65 10.75
CA MET A 272 15.29 16.42 11.36
C MET A 272 16.76 16.18 11.01
N LEU A 273 17.16 16.43 9.75
CA LEU A 273 18.54 16.22 9.28
C LEU A 273 19.55 17.23 9.87
N HIS A 274 19.07 18.42 10.25
CA HIS A 274 19.89 19.54 10.73
C HIS A 274 19.80 19.77 12.25
N THR A 275 19.05 18.93 12.95
CA THR A 275 19.02 18.96 14.42
C THR A 275 20.36 18.43 14.97
N LYS A 276 20.96 19.15 15.94
CA LYS A 276 22.30 18.84 16.49
C LYS A 276 22.39 17.45 17.13
N ASP A 277 21.30 16.97 17.71
CA ASP A 277 21.14 15.59 18.15
C ASP A 277 20.47 14.81 17.03
N ALA A 278 21.25 14.12 16.20
CA ALA A 278 20.75 13.36 15.04
C ALA A 278 19.83 12.17 15.41
N GLY A 279 19.39 12.06 16.66
CA GLY A 279 18.53 10.99 17.14
C GLY A 279 19.12 9.59 16.94
N ASP A 280 18.24 8.60 16.94
CA ASP A 280 18.53 7.18 16.69
C ASP A 280 17.47 6.52 15.78
N GLY A 281 16.66 7.35 15.13
CA GLY A 281 15.58 6.95 14.25
C GLY A 281 16.01 6.63 12.82
N LEU A 282 15.01 6.48 11.95
CA LEU A 282 15.24 6.07 10.56
C LEU A 282 16.13 7.04 9.80
N VAL A 283 15.98 8.36 10.00
CA VAL A 283 16.73 9.38 9.23
C VAL A 283 18.24 9.20 9.42
N LYS A 284 18.69 9.04 10.66
CA LYS A 284 20.10 8.76 10.97
C LYS A 284 20.56 7.43 10.41
N ARG A 285 19.77 6.38 10.57
CA ARG A 285 20.10 5.04 10.06
C ARG A 285 20.34 5.06 8.55
N LEU A 286 19.53 5.81 7.79
CA LEU A 286 19.73 5.96 6.35
C LEU A 286 21.00 6.76 6.02
N ARG A 287 21.35 7.77 6.83
CA ARG A 287 22.62 8.50 6.69
C ARG A 287 23.82 7.58 6.99
N ASP A 288 23.71 6.69 7.97
CA ASP A 288 24.74 5.68 8.30
C ASP A 288 24.93 4.64 7.16
N GLU A 289 23.91 4.44 6.31
CA GLU A 289 24.00 3.66 5.07
C GLU A 289 24.59 4.47 3.89
N ASN A 290 25.13 5.67 4.15
CA ASN A 290 25.70 6.60 3.16
C ASN A 290 24.68 7.10 2.11
N MET A 291 23.39 7.13 2.42
CA MET A 291 22.41 7.79 1.56
C MET A 291 22.58 9.31 1.62
N SER A 292 22.51 9.98 0.48
CA SER A 292 22.60 11.45 0.45
C SER A 292 21.38 12.10 1.11
N ASP A 293 21.58 13.27 1.72
CA ASP A 293 20.49 14.02 2.36
C ASP A 293 19.34 14.34 1.38
N GLU A 294 19.64 14.59 0.10
CA GLU A 294 18.63 14.78 -0.94
C GLU A 294 17.76 13.52 -1.16
N LEU A 295 18.39 12.35 -1.15
CA LEU A 295 17.73 11.07 -1.35
C LEU A 295 16.93 10.65 -0.12
N ILE A 296 17.48 10.86 1.08
CA ILE A 296 16.77 10.69 2.35
C ILE A 296 15.54 11.60 2.37
N THR A 297 15.71 12.89 2.02
CA THR A 297 14.63 13.87 2.01
C THR A 297 13.45 13.43 1.14
N ARG A 298 13.70 13.00 -0.11
CA ARG A 298 12.60 12.57 -0.99
C ARG A 298 11.94 11.25 -0.55
N ILE A 299 12.73 10.27 -0.07
CA ILE A 299 12.20 8.96 0.35
C ILE A 299 11.36 9.14 1.62
N VAL A 300 11.89 9.86 2.60
CA VAL A 300 11.22 10.08 3.87
C VAL A 300 10.00 10.97 3.69
N ALA A 301 10.06 12.04 2.89
CA ALA A 301 8.90 12.89 2.61
C ALA A 301 7.71 12.07 2.06
N ASP A 302 7.95 11.21 1.07
CA ASP A 302 6.92 10.33 0.54
C ASP A 302 6.46 9.27 1.54
N PHE A 303 7.37 8.81 2.41
CA PHE A 303 7.03 7.85 3.45
C PHE A 303 6.06 8.45 4.48
N VAL A 304 6.26 9.70 4.90
CA VAL A 304 5.32 10.42 5.79
C VAL A 304 3.97 10.64 5.09
N ILE A 305 3.97 11.08 3.82
CA ILE A 305 2.74 11.28 3.04
C ILE A 305 1.93 9.98 2.95
N ALA A 306 2.60 8.84 2.75
CA ALA A 306 1.95 7.54 2.64
C ALA A 306 1.39 7.02 3.99
N ALA A 307 2.10 7.26 5.09
CA ALA A 307 1.78 6.66 6.40
C ALA A 307 0.51 7.23 7.05
N GLY A 308 0.23 8.52 6.85
CA GLY A 308 -0.85 9.25 7.53
C GLY A 308 -2.22 8.58 7.38
N ASP A 309 -2.78 8.59 6.16
CA ASP A 309 -4.14 8.08 5.89
C ASP A 309 -4.23 6.56 6.08
N THR A 310 -3.21 5.79 5.67
CA THR A 310 -3.34 4.33 5.59
C THR A 310 -3.51 3.67 6.96
N THR A 311 -2.69 4.08 7.92
CA THR A 311 -2.71 3.52 9.27
C THR A 311 -3.92 4.06 10.03
N ALA A 312 -4.23 5.35 9.88
CA ALA A 312 -5.37 6.00 10.53
C ALA A 312 -6.69 5.30 10.19
N TYR A 313 -7.01 5.15 8.89
CA TYR A 313 -8.25 4.50 8.48
C TYR A 313 -8.30 3.02 8.84
N THR A 314 -7.17 2.31 8.81
CA THR A 314 -7.12 0.91 9.26
C THR A 314 -7.44 0.80 10.75
N SER A 315 -6.86 1.66 11.59
CA SER A 315 -7.15 1.71 13.04
C SER A 315 -8.62 2.06 13.33
N LEU A 316 -9.21 2.99 12.57
CA LEU A 316 -10.63 3.33 12.71
C LEU A 316 -11.54 2.15 12.38
N TRP A 317 -11.27 1.41 11.30
CA TRP A 317 -12.03 0.21 10.96
C TRP A 317 -11.89 -0.88 12.02
N ILE A 318 -10.69 -1.06 12.59
CA ILE A 318 -10.47 -1.99 13.71
C ILE A 318 -11.33 -1.58 14.90
N LEU A 319 -11.30 -0.31 15.33
CA LEU A 319 -12.10 0.15 16.47
C LEU A 319 -13.60 0.03 16.21
N PHE A 320 -14.04 0.36 15.00
CA PHE A 320 -15.43 0.17 14.60
C PHE A 320 -15.86 -1.30 14.72
N LEU A 321 -15.06 -2.22 14.18
CA LEU A 321 -15.34 -3.66 14.26
C LEU A 321 -15.34 -4.16 15.71
N LEU A 322 -14.38 -3.76 16.53
CA LEU A 322 -14.32 -4.14 17.95
C LEU A 322 -15.52 -3.59 18.74
N SER A 323 -16.00 -2.38 18.41
CA SER A 323 -17.20 -1.82 19.05
C SER A 323 -18.47 -2.61 18.76
N LYS A 324 -18.48 -3.42 17.69
CA LYS A 324 -19.61 -4.27 17.29
C LYS A 324 -19.47 -5.72 17.74
N ASN A 325 -18.28 -6.14 18.17
CA ASN A 325 -17.94 -7.52 18.52
C ASN A 325 -17.17 -7.50 19.86
N THR A 326 -17.84 -7.04 20.92
CA THR A 326 -17.20 -6.79 22.22
C THR A 326 -16.68 -8.05 22.90
N GLU A 327 -17.23 -9.21 22.57
CA GLU A 327 -16.76 -10.53 23.02
C GLU A 327 -15.30 -10.79 22.64
N ILE A 328 -14.82 -10.18 21.56
CA ILE A 328 -13.43 -10.31 21.09
C ILE A 328 -12.46 -9.54 21.99
N LEU A 329 -12.93 -8.56 22.77
CA LEU A 329 -12.06 -7.81 23.68
C LEU A 329 -11.45 -8.70 24.76
N THR A 330 -12.18 -9.71 25.23
CA THR A 330 -11.65 -10.70 26.19
C THR A 330 -10.51 -11.50 25.57
N GLU A 331 -10.70 -12.00 24.35
CA GLU A 331 -9.68 -12.76 23.60
C GLU A 331 -8.40 -11.94 23.35
N ILE A 332 -8.55 -10.65 23.08
CA ILE A 332 -7.41 -9.74 22.89
C ILE A 332 -6.64 -9.54 24.19
N ASN A 333 -7.34 -9.37 25.31
CA ASN A 333 -6.70 -9.16 26.62
C ASN A 333 -5.92 -10.38 27.09
N ASP A 334 -6.40 -11.58 26.75
CA ASP A 334 -5.79 -12.84 27.16
C ASP A 334 -4.68 -13.31 26.19
N ASN A 335 -4.69 -12.82 24.94
CA ASN A 335 -3.78 -13.28 23.89
C ASN A 335 -3.37 -12.16 22.92
N ASP A 336 -2.20 -11.56 23.14
CA ASP A 336 -1.58 -10.57 22.24
C ASP A 336 -1.44 -11.05 20.79
N GLN A 337 -1.31 -12.37 20.55
CA GLN A 337 -1.23 -12.92 19.20
C GLN A 337 -2.57 -12.78 18.46
N TYR A 338 -3.69 -12.69 19.18
CA TYR A 338 -5.02 -12.49 18.62
C TYR A 338 -5.17 -11.10 17.98
N VAL A 339 -4.46 -10.08 18.47
CA VAL A 339 -4.42 -8.72 17.87
C VAL A 339 -4.06 -8.79 16.38
N LYS A 340 -3.13 -9.68 15.99
CA LYS A 340 -2.74 -9.85 14.59
C LYS A 340 -3.90 -10.38 13.73
N ASN A 341 -4.75 -11.23 14.28
CA ASN A 341 -5.92 -11.76 13.58
C ASN A 341 -6.98 -10.67 13.38
N VAL A 342 -7.19 -9.83 14.40
CA VAL A 342 -8.10 -8.66 14.32
C VAL A 342 -7.65 -7.71 13.23
N VAL A 343 -6.34 -7.37 13.17
CA VAL A 343 -5.80 -6.50 12.12
C VAL A 343 -6.00 -7.11 10.73
N LYS A 344 -5.71 -8.42 10.57
CA LYS A 344 -5.90 -9.12 9.29
C LYS A 344 -7.37 -9.13 8.86
N GLU A 345 -8.29 -9.39 9.78
CA GLU A 345 -9.72 -9.46 9.48
C GLU A 345 -10.30 -8.09 9.13
N ALA A 346 -9.88 -7.05 9.85
CA ALA A 346 -10.23 -5.67 9.50
C ALA A 346 -9.74 -5.29 8.10
N MET A 347 -8.50 -5.64 7.74
CA MET A 347 -7.97 -5.40 6.39
C MET A 347 -8.60 -6.29 5.32
N ARG A 348 -9.11 -7.47 5.66
CA ARG A 348 -9.88 -8.33 4.74
C ARG A 348 -11.22 -7.70 4.37
N LEU A 349 -11.91 -7.10 5.35
CA LEU A 349 -13.21 -6.45 5.16
C LEU A 349 -13.09 -5.03 4.60
N TYR A 350 -12.12 -4.26 5.09
CA TYR A 350 -11.90 -2.85 4.78
C TYR A 350 -10.44 -2.59 4.38
N PRO A 351 -9.99 -3.10 3.21
CA PRO A 351 -8.63 -2.88 2.74
C PRO A 351 -8.41 -1.41 2.40
N VAL A 352 -7.37 -0.80 2.97
CA VAL A 352 -7.04 0.61 2.68
C VAL A 352 -6.51 0.80 1.26
N ALA A 353 -5.89 -0.23 0.70
CA ALA A 353 -5.53 -0.33 -0.71
C ALA A 353 -6.39 -1.43 -1.35
N PRO A 354 -7.52 -1.11 -2.00
CA PRO A 354 -8.44 -2.11 -2.53
C PRO A 354 -7.86 -2.89 -3.73
N PHE A 355 -6.78 -2.40 -4.33
CA PHE A 355 -6.11 -3.03 -5.46
C PHE A 355 -4.60 -3.00 -5.28
N LEU A 356 -3.95 -4.09 -5.67
CA LEU A 356 -2.51 -4.14 -5.91
C LEU A 356 -2.29 -4.25 -7.42
N THR A 357 -1.38 -3.45 -7.97
CA THR A 357 -1.14 -3.39 -9.42
C THR A 357 0.26 -3.84 -9.76
N ARG A 358 0.40 -4.46 -10.94
CA ARG A 358 1.68 -4.84 -11.52
C ARG A 358 1.67 -4.60 -13.02
N ILE A 359 2.81 -4.14 -13.53
CA ILE A 359 3.11 -4.08 -14.96
C ILE A 359 4.09 -5.23 -15.24
N LEU A 360 3.67 -6.19 -16.05
CA LEU A 360 4.51 -7.36 -16.34
C LEU A 360 5.66 -6.97 -17.29
N PRO A 361 6.91 -7.38 -17.00
CA PRO A 361 8.08 -6.98 -17.79
C PRO A 361 8.16 -7.69 -19.14
N LYS A 362 7.39 -8.75 -19.35
CA LYS A 362 7.34 -9.55 -20.58
C LYS A 362 6.00 -10.24 -20.71
N GLN A 363 5.74 -10.81 -21.88
CA GLN A 363 4.59 -11.67 -22.12
C GLN A 363 4.66 -12.91 -21.20
N CYS A 364 3.55 -13.22 -20.55
CA CYS A 364 3.49 -14.18 -19.45
C CYS A 364 2.16 -14.92 -19.47
N VAL A 365 2.17 -16.20 -19.10
CA VAL A 365 0.94 -16.98 -18.96
C VAL A 365 0.33 -16.77 -17.57
N LEU A 366 -0.93 -16.35 -17.51
CA LEU A 366 -1.71 -16.23 -16.28
C LEU A 366 -3.03 -17.02 -16.42
N GLY A 367 -3.13 -18.12 -15.67
CA GLY A 367 -4.22 -19.08 -15.85
C GLY A 367 -4.14 -19.71 -17.26
N PRO A 368 -5.24 -19.71 -18.05
CA PRO A 368 -5.24 -20.23 -19.41
C PRO A 368 -4.88 -19.18 -20.49
N TYR A 369 -4.50 -17.96 -20.10
CA TYR A 369 -4.28 -16.84 -21.02
C TYR A 369 -2.79 -16.49 -21.14
N LEU A 370 -2.35 -16.19 -22.36
CA LEU A 370 -1.01 -15.70 -22.73
C LEU A 370 -0.96 -14.17 -22.78
#